data_AF-A0A2A3CDE2-F1
#
_entry.id   AF-A0A2A3CDE2-F1
#
_cell.length_a   1.000
_cell.length_b   1.000
_cell.length_c   1.000
_cell.angle_alpha   90.00
_cell.angle_beta   90.00
_cell.angle_gamma   90.00
#
_symmetry.space_group_name_H-M   'P 1'
#
loop_
_entity.id
_entity.type
_entity.pdbx_description
1 polymer ?
#
loop_
_entity_poly.entity_id
_entity_poly.type
_entity_poly.pdbx_seq_one_letter_code
_entity_poly.pdbx_strand_id
1 'polypeptide(L)'
;MVGYVLKRILMALAGYLVAVLAGLIAIVAIYAVLSALPNAPAYFDLMGVTPIMVLVVPPLGIFVYFLTIVVTGAQTLVFALIAEFFSLRNFWLHMLFGAAAAAAGFLMLWPGAPDEPERWADIGIIAAAGLVAGLVYWLIAGRDAGFRRPPV
;
A
#
# COMPACT_ATOMS: atom_id res chain seq x y z
N MET A 1 16.45 -8.11 25.26
CA MET A 1 15.37 -7.25 24.73
C MET A 1 15.76 -6.57 23.42
N VAL A 2 16.91 -5.89 23.34
CA VAL A 2 17.38 -5.16 22.14
C VAL A 2 17.35 -5.99 20.84
N GLY A 3 17.92 -7.20 20.83
CA GLY A 3 17.93 -8.04 19.62
C GLY A 3 16.54 -8.47 19.12
N TYR A 4 15.56 -8.58 20.02
CA TYR A 4 14.18 -8.89 19.62
C TYR A 4 13.53 -7.67 18.95
N VAL A 5 13.69 -6.48 19.54
CA VAL A 5 13.17 -5.23 18.97
C VAL A 5 13.81 -4.93 17.62
N LEU A 6 15.13 -5.11 17.48
CA LEU A 6 15.81 -4.94 16.19
C LEU A 6 15.26 -5.88 15.12
N LYS A 7 15.05 -7.16 15.45
CA LYS A 7 14.41 -8.12 14.55
C LYS A 7 13.03 -7.66 14.11
N ARG A 8 12.20 -7.14 15.04
CA ARG A 8 10.87 -6.61 14.71
C ARG A 8 10.95 -5.45 13.73
N ILE A 9 11.84 -4.48 13.98
CA ILE A 9 12.04 -3.32 13.11
C ILE A 9 12.45 -3.77 11.70
N LEU A 10 13.39 -4.70 11.57
CA LEU A 10 13.83 -5.22 10.28
C LEU A 10 12.71 -5.97 9.54
N MET A 11 11.91 -6.78 10.24
CA MET A 11 10.76 -7.45 9.63
C MET A 11 9.67 -6.46 9.21
N ALA A 12 9.40 -5.43 10.01
CA ALA A 12 8.46 -4.38 9.66
C ALA A 12 8.93 -3.59 8.42
N LEU A 13 10.22 -3.26 8.33
CA LEU A 13 10.80 -2.58 7.18
C LEU A 13 10.75 -3.46 5.92
N ALA A 14 11.18 -4.72 6.01
CA ALA A 14 11.11 -5.66 4.89
C ALA A 14 9.66 -5.91 4.44
N GLY A 15 8.75 -6.10 5.40
CA GLY A 15 7.33 -6.26 5.15
C GLY A 15 6.72 -5.05 4.46
N TYR A 16 7.12 -3.84 4.85
CA TYR A 16 6.69 -2.61 4.21
C TYR A 16 7.15 -2.52 2.75
N LEU A 17 8.43 -2.75 2.48
CA LEU A 17 8.96 -2.70 1.11
C LEU A 17 8.25 -3.70 0.18
N VAL A 18 8.05 -4.94 0.64
CA VAL A 18 7.32 -5.96 -0.13
C VAL A 18 5.84 -5.59 -0.29
N ALA A 19 5.21 -5.04 0.75
CA ALA A 19 3.83 -4.59 0.70
C ALA A 19 3.61 -3.47 -0.31
N VAL A 20 4.52 -2.49 -0.39
CA VAL A 20 4.46 -1.41 -1.39
C VAL A 20 4.51 -1.99 -2.80
N LEU A 21 5.44 -2.92 -3.06
CA LEU A 21 5.54 -3.57 -4.36
C LEU A 21 4.26 -4.33 -4.72
N ALA A 22 3.71 -5.09 -3.77
CA ALA A 22 2.44 -5.80 -3.95
C ALA A 22 1.26 -4.85 -4.20
N GLY A 23 1.22 -3.71 -3.51
CA GLY A 23 0.23 -2.66 -3.74
C GLY A 23 0.30 -2.10 -5.16
N LEU A 24 1.50 -1.80 -5.66
CA LEU A 24 1.69 -1.32 -7.04
C LEU A 24 1.26 -2.35 -8.08
N ILE A 25 1.61 -3.62 -7.87
CA ILE A 25 1.12 -4.72 -8.73
C ILE A 25 -0.40 -4.81 -8.68
N ALA A 26 -1.01 -4.65 -7.50
CA ALA A 26 -2.45 -4.65 -7.34
C ALA A 26 -3.12 -3.49 -8.10
N ILE A 27 -2.52 -2.29 -8.12
CA ILE A 27 -3.03 -1.17 -8.95
C ILE A 27 -3.09 -1.59 -10.41
N VAL A 28 -2.02 -2.16 -10.95
CA VAL A 28 -2.00 -2.60 -12.35
C VAL A 28 -3.04 -3.69 -12.61
N ALA A 29 -3.18 -4.65 -11.70
CA ALA A 29 -4.19 -5.70 -11.81
C ALA A 29 -5.63 -5.13 -11.78
N ILE A 30 -5.90 -4.18 -10.89
CA ILE A 30 -7.23 -3.53 -10.81
C ILE A 30 -7.53 -2.78 -12.11
N TYR A 31 -6.59 -1.96 -12.60
CA TYR A 31 -6.74 -1.27 -13.89
C TYR A 31 -6.96 -2.26 -15.03
N ALA A 32 -6.26 -3.40 -15.03
CA ALA A 32 -6.45 -4.43 -16.04
C ALA A 32 -7.82 -5.07 -16.06
N VAL A 33 -8.39 -5.31 -14.88
CA VAL A 33 -9.76 -5.82 -14.76
C VAL A 33 -10.76 -4.76 -15.20
N LEU A 34 -10.57 -3.49 -14.79
CA LEU A 34 -11.49 -2.40 -15.13
C LEU A 34 -11.48 -2.08 -16.64
N SER A 35 -10.31 -2.13 -17.29
CA SER A 35 -10.19 -1.89 -18.74
C SER A 35 -10.86 -2.98 -19.58
N ALA A 36 -11.02 -4.18 -19.03
CA ALA A 36 -11.66 -5.31 -19.71
C ALA A 36 -13.20 -5.26 -19.65
N LEU A 37 -13.78 -4.32 -18.90
CA LEU A 37 -15.23 -4.18 -18.78
C LEU A 37 -15.85 -3.61 -20.07
N PRO A 38 -17.06 -4.07 -20.46
CA PRO A 38 -17.79 -3.47 -21.58
C PRO A 38 -18.08 -2.00 -21.31
N ASN A 39 -17.80 -1.13 -22.30
CA ASN A 39 -17.95 0.33 -22.19
C ASN A 39 -17.09 0.98 -21.08
N ALA A 40 -15.95 0.38 -20.74
CA ALA A 40 -15.00 1.00 -19.82
C ALA A 40 -14.61 2.42 -20.32
N PRO A 41 -14.69 3.44 -19.44
CA PRO A 41 -14.18 4.77 -19.75
C PRO A 41 -12.74 4.74 -20.27
N ALA A 42 -12.40 5.64 -21.20
CA ALA A 42 -11.07 5.71 -21.80
C ALA A 42 -9.93 5.94 -20.77
N TYR A 43 -10.23 6.52 -19.60
CA TYR A 43 -9.24 6.69 -18.53
C TYR A 43 -8.76 5.36 -17.92
N PHE A 44 -9.54 4.28 -18.05
CA PHE A 44 -9.14 2.93 -17.64
C PHE A 44 -8.33 2.20 -18.70
N ASP A 45 -8.09 2.79 -19.87
CA ASP A 45 -7.35 2.11 -20.94
C ASP A 45 -5.92 1.75 -20.49
N LEU A 46 -5.69 0.45 -20.30
CA LEU A 46 -4.40 -0.13 -19.94
C LEU A 46 -3.29 0.20 -20.95
N MET A 47 -3.63 0.28 -22.24
CA MET A 47 -2.66 0.44 -23.33
C MET A 47 -2.35 1.92 -23.61
N GLY A 48 -3.14 2.84 -23.06
CA GLY A 48 -3.08 4.28 -23.25
C GLY A 48 -1.93 5.01 -22.54
N VAL A 49 -0.93 4.29 -21.99
CA VAL A 49 0.33 4.76 -21.35
C VAL A 49 0.39 4.69 -19.80
N THR A 50 -0.65 4.33 -19.06
CA THR A 50 -0.75 4.74 -17.63
C THR A 50 -0.21 3.77 -16.55
N PRO A 51 -0.69 2.52 -16.31
CA PRO A 51 -0.16 1.68 -15.22
C PRO A 51 0.84 0.60 -15.66
N ILE A 52 0.67 0.00 -16.85
CA ILE A 52 1.50 -1.11 -17.29
C ILE A 52 2.95 -0.69 -17.59
N MET A 53 3.12 0.57 -18.00
CA MET A 53 4.44 1.17 -18.26
C MET A 53 5.29 1.22 -16.99
N VAL A 54 4.68 1.31 -15.81
CA VAL A 54 5.37 1.23 -14.51
C VAL A 54 6.04 -0.14 -14.33
N LEU A 55 5.45 -1.23 -14.84
CA LEU A 55 6.03 -2.57 -14.74
C LEU A 55 7.02 -2.87 -15.88
N VAL A 56 6.75 -2.37 -17.08
CA VAL A 56 7.53 -2.69 -18.29
C VAL A 56 8.78 -1.84 -18.42
N VAL A 57 8.78 -0.60 -17.91
CA VAL A 57 9.92 0.33 -17.99
C VAL A 57 10.60 0.40 -16.61
N PRO A 58 11.75 -0.29 -16.41
CA PRO A 58 12.34 -0.42 -15.07
C PRO A 58 12.67 0.92 -14.39
N PRO A 59 13.24 1.94 -15.08
CA PRO A 59 13.48 3.24 -14.46
C PRO A 59 12.20 3.92 -13.95
N LEU A 60 11.10 3.80 -14.70
CA LEU A 60 9.80 4.36 -14.31
C LEU A 60 9.21 3.59 -13.11
N GLY A 61 9.28 2.26 -13.15
CA GLY A 61 8.83 1.40 -12.05
C GLY A 61 9.56 1.70 -10.74
N ILE A 62 10.88 1.83 -10.81
CA ILE A 62 11.70 2.18 -9.65
C ILE A 62 11.33 3.59 -9.14
N PHE A 63 11.15 4.56 -10.03
CA PHE A 63 10.73 5.91 -9.65
C PHE A 63 9.39 5.90 -8.90
N VAL A 64 8.36 5.23 -9.44
CA VAL A 64 7.03 5.12 -8.80
C VAL A 64 7.11 4.37 -7.47
N TYR A 65 7.93 3.33 -7.39
CA TYR A 65 8.16 2.60 -6.15
C TYR A 65 8.76 3.49 -5.06
N PHE A 66 9.81 4.24 -5.37
CA PHE A 66 10.40 5.20 -4.43
C PHE A 66 9.43 6.32 -4.06
N LEU A 67 8.71 6.88 -5.03
CA LEU A 67 7.70 7.91 -4.78
C LEU A 67 6.65 7.39 -3.80
N THR A 68 6.14 6.17 -4.02
CA THR A 68 5.17 5.52 -3.14
C THR A 68 5.71 5.35 -1.73
N ILE A 69 6.99 4.96 -1.59
CA ILE A 69 7.65 4.87 -0.28
C ILE A 69 7.66 6.23 0.42
N VAL A 70 8.05 7.28 -0.29
CA VAL A 70 8.14 8.64 0.28
C VAL A 70 6.76 9.11 0.75
N VAL A 71 5.71 8.90 -0.05
CA VAL A 71 4.37 9.44 0.26
C VAL A 71 3.57 8.60 1.24
N THR A 72 3.92 7.33 1.47
CA THR A 72 3.21 6.43 2.41
C THR A 72 4.02 6.10 3.66
N GLY A 73 5.31 6.40 3.69
CA GLY A 73 6.23 5.93 4.73
C GLY A 73 5.87 6.45 6.12
N ALA A 74 5.51 7.73 6.24
CA ALA A 74 5.16 8.33 7.52
C ALA A 74 3.87 7.72 8.11
N GLN A 75 2.83 7.59 7.29
CA GLN A 75 1.53 7.02 7.66
C GLN A 75 1.70 5.55 8.05
N THR A 76 2.47 4.80 7.26
CA THR A 76 2.74 3.38 7.52
C THR A 76 3.53 3.19 8.81
N LEU A 77 4.52 4.05 9.07
CA LEU A 77 5.28 4.02 10.32
C LEU A 77 4.36 4.24 11.52
N VAL A 78 3.46 5.23 11.46
CA VAL A 78 2.49 5.48 12.54
C VAL A 78 1.61 4.26 12.78
N PHE A 79 1.04 3.66 11.73
CA PHE A 79 0.20 2.47 11.87
C PHE A 79 0.97 1.25 12.37
N ALA A 80 2.21 1.05 11.91
CA ALA A 80 3.07 -0.03 12.40
C ALA A 80 3.39 0.14 13.89
N LEU A 81 3.69 1.36 14.35
CA LEU A 81 3.92 1.64 15.77
C LEU A 81 2.67 1.39 16.62
N ILE A 82 1.49 1.79 16.13
CA ILE A 82 0.21 1.47 16.78
C ILE A 82 0.02 -0.05 16.86
N ALA A 83 0.20 -0.77 15.75
CA ALA A 83 0.05 -2.22 15.72
C ALA A 83 1.02 -2.93 16.69
N GLU A 84 2.28 -2.50 16.74
CA GLU A 84 3.30 -3.07 17.62
C GLU A 84 3.06 -2.75 19.10
N PHE A 85 2.65 -1.52 19.43
CA PHE A 85 2.43 -1.08 20.81
C PHE A 85 1.22 -1.78 21.45
N PHE A 86 0.13 -1.88 20.68
CA PHE A 86 -1.09 -2.54 21.13
C PHE A 86 -1.14 -4.03 20.81
N SER A 87 -0.09 -4.59 20.19
CA SER A 87 -0.03 -6.01 19.76
C SER A 87 -1.23 -6.41 18.90
N LEU A 88 -1.64 -5.53 17.98
CA LEU A 88 -2.78 -5.75 17.11
C LEU A 88 -2.36 -6.70 16.00
N ARG A 89 -2.91 -7.91 15.97
CA ARG A 89 -2.54 -8.99 15.03
C ARG A 89 -3.62 -9.31 14.01
N ASN A 90 -4.77 -8.64 14.08
CA ASN A 90 -5.88 -8.90 13.17
C ASN A 90 -5.54 -8.48 11.74
N PHE A 91 -5.72 -9.37 10.77
CA PHE A 91 -5.42 -9.09 9.37
C PHE A 91 -6.32 -8.00 8.77
N TRP A 92 -7.60 -7.96 9.14
CA TRP A 92 -8.54 -6.92 8.67
C TRP A 92 -8.07 -5.52 9.04
N LEU A 93 -7.50 -5.37 10.23
CA LEU A 93 -6.98 -4.09 10.70
C LEU A 93 -5.76 -3.64 9.87
N HIS A 94 -4.86 -4.56 9.54
CA HIS A 94 -3.69 -4.24 8.73
C HIS A 94 -4.06 -3.92 7.28
N MET A 95 -5.06 -4.60 6.73
CA MET A 95 -5.65 -4.22 5.44
C MET A 95 -6.17 -2.79 5.50
N LEU A 96 -6.94 -2.43 6.54
CA LEU A 96 -7.45 -1.08 6.72
C LEU A 96 -6.34 -0.04 6.87
N PHE A 97 -5.27 -0.36 7.62
CA PHE A 97 -4.10 0.51 7.72
C PHE A 97 -3.40 0.71 6.37
N GLY A 98 -3.27 -0.35 5.57
CA GLY A 98 -2.73 -0.26 4.21
C GLY A 98 -3.58 0.62 3.30
N ALA A 99 -4.90 0.45 3.31
CA ALA A 99 -5.84 1.29 2.56
C ALA A 99 -5.78 2.76 2.99
N ALA A 100 -5.77 3.02 4.30
CA ALA A 100 -5.68 4.36 4.85
C ALA A 100 -4.35 5.04 4.50
N ALA A 101 -3.23 4.32 4.61
CA ALA A 101 -1.91 4.85 4.25
C ALA A 101 -1.81 5.17 2.74
N ALA A 102 -2.33 4.28 1.89
CA ALA A 102 -2.34 4.48 0.44
C ALA A 102 -3.22 5.69 0.04
N ALA A 103 -4.45 5.76 0.56
CA ALA A 103 -5.35 6.88 0.30
C ALA A 103 -4.76 8.21 0.81
N ALA A 104 -4.20 8.23 2.02
CA ALA A 104 -3.55 9.42 2.57
C ALA A 104 -2.35 9.86 1.73
N GLY A 105 -1.52 8.93 1.26
CA GLY A 105 -0.39 9.23 0.37
C GLY A 105 -0.83 9.81 -0.96
N PHE A 106 -1.91 9.29 -1.54
CA PHE A 106 -2.48 9.84 -2.78
C PHE A 106 -3.05 11.25 -2.59
N LEU A 107 -3.76 11.49 -1.49
CA LEU A 107 -4.29 12.82 -1.16
C LEU A 107 -3.18 13.87 -0.98
N MET A 108 -1.98 13.48 -0.54
CA MET A 108 -0.81 14.37 -0.46
C MET A 108 -0.25 14.74 -1.84
N LEU A 109 -0.31 13.83 -2.82
CA LEU A 109 0.15 14.08 -4.18
C LEU A 109 -0.82 14.97 -4.96
N TRP A 110 -2.12 14.92 -4.64
CA TRP A 110 -3.16 15.62 -5.38
C TRP A 110 -4.04 16.52 -4.48
N PRO A 111 -3.51 17.64 -3.95
CA PRO A 111 -4.24 18.49 -3.01
C PRO A 111 -5.36 19.36 -3.65
N GLY A 112 -5.38 19.53 -4.98
CA GLY A 112 -6.12 20.62 -5.65
C GLY A 112 -7.52 20.35 -6.22
N ALA A 113 -8.09 19.14 -6.15
CA ALA A 113 -9.29 18.79 -6.93
C ALA A 113 -10.50 18.30 -6.10
N PRO A 114 -11.17 19.13 -5.29
CA PRO A 114 -12.47 18.75 -4.72
C PRO A 114 -13.56 18.52 -5.78
N ASP A 115 -13.38 19.06 -6.99
CA ASP A 115 -14.45 19.19 -8.00
C ASP A 115 -14.44 18.13 -9.11
N GLU A 116 -13.52 17.15 -9.08
CA GLU A 116 -13.40 16.12 -10.12
C GLU A 116 -13.98 14.76 -9.66
N PRO A 117 -15.07 14.26 -10.30
CA PRO A 117 -15.68 12.98 -9.96
C PRO A 117 -14.72 11.78 -10.07
N GLU A 118 -13.78 11.83 -11.02
CA GLU A 118 -12.79 10.78 -11.30
C GLU A 118 -11.86 10.53 -10.10
N ARG A 119 -11.61 11.57 -9.28
CA ARG A 119 -10.79 11.46 -8.06
C ARG A 119 -11.32 10.41 -7.08
N TRP A 120 -12.63 10.30 -6.93
CA TRP A 120 -13.22 9.34 -6.00
C TRP A 120 -13.03 7.90 -6.47
N ALA A 121 -13.04 7.68 -7.79
CA ALA A 121 -12.70 6.38 -8.37
C ALA A 121 -11.22 6.04 -8.14
N ASP A 122 -10.31 6.99 -8.36
CA ASP A 122 -8.88 6.80 -8.12
C ASP A 122 -8.55 6.53 -6.65
N ILE A 123 -9.15 7.29 -5.72
CA ILE A 123 -9.02 7.03 -4.28
C ILE A 123 -9.52 5.62 -3.96
N GLY A 124 -10.64 5.19 -4.56
CA GLY A 124 -11.19 3.85 -4.39
C GLY A 124 -10.22 2.76 -4.86
N ILE A 125 -9.62 2.93 -6.04
CA ILE A 125 -8.65 1.99 -6.62
C ILE A 125 -7.39 1.92 -5.76
N ILE A 126 -6.88 3.07 -5.33
CA ILE A 126 -5.68 3.17 -4.50
C ILE A 126 -5.93 2.58 -3.11
N ALA A 127 -7.08 2.85 -2.51
CA ALA A 127 -7.48 2.24 -1.25
C ALA A 127 -7.59 0.71 -1.40
N ALA A 128 -8.19 0.21 -2.48
CA ALA A 128 -8.29 -1.22 -2.76
C ALA A 128 -6.91 -1.88 -2.94
N ALA A 129 -5.99 -1.25 -3.65
CA ALA A 129 -4.59 -1.69 -3.73
C ALA A 129 -3.90 -1.65 -2.36
N GLY A 130 -4.20 -0.62 -1.55
CA GLY A 130 -3.74 -0.50 -0.17
C GLY A 130 -4.24 -1.63 0.73
N LEU A 131 -5.45 -2.17 0.51
CA LEU A 131 -5.92 -3.37 1.21
C LEU A 131 -5.01 -4.57 0.93
N VAL A 132 -4.62 -4.76 -0.34
CA VAL A 132 -3.70 -5.84 -0.75
C VAL A 132 -2.32 -5.64 -0.13
N ALA A 133 -1.78 -4.43 -0.16
CA ALA A 133 -0.53 -4.10 0.49
C ALA A 133 -0.58 -4.39 2.00
N GLY A 134 -1.65 -3.98 2.68
CA GLY A 134 -1.86 -4.23 4.11
C GLY A 134 -1.96 -5.72 4.45
N LEU A 135 -2.59 -6.52 3.59
CA LEU A 135 -2.62 -7.98 3.73
C LEU A 135 -1.22 -8.60 3.60
N VAL A 136 -0.44 -8.17 2.60
CA VAL A 136 0.93 -8.66 2.38
C VAL A 136 1.84 -8.24 3.54
N TYR A 137 1.72 -7.01 4.03
CA TYR A 137 2.41 -6.55 5.22
C TYR A 137 2.08 -7.43 6.43
N TRP A 138 0.79 -7.73 6.65
CA TRP A 138 0.36 -8.60 7.73
C TRP A 138 0.99 -9.98 7.64
N LEU A 139 1.02 -10.58 6.45
CA LEU A 139 1.64 -11.89 6.22
C LEU A 139 3.12 -11.89 6.60
N ILE A 140 3.85 -10.79 6.40
CA ILE A 140 5.30 -10.73 6.66
C ILE A 140 5.60 -10.33 8.10
N ALA A 141 4.96 -9.28 8.60
CA ALA A 141 5.32 -8.64 9.88
C ALA A 141 4.17 -8.56 10.88
N GLY A 142 2.93 -8.40 10.43
CA GLY A 142 1.78 -8.12 11.29
C GLY A 142 1.27 -9.31 12.12
N ARG A 143 1.48 -10.57 11.67
CA ARG A 143 1.09 -11.78 12.41
C ARG A 143 1.68 -11.86 13.82
N ASP A 144 2.92 -11.40 13.95
CA ASP A 144 3.69 -11.46 15.18
C ASP A 144 3.80 -10.09 15.87
N ALA A 145 2.93 -9.13 15.54
CA ALA A 145 2.95 -7.79 16.13
C ALA A 145 2.94 -7.82 17.67
N GLY A 146 3.81 -7.01 18.27
CA GLY A 146 4.01 -6.90 19.69
C GLY A 146 5.49 -6.83 20.09
N PHE A 147 5.87 -5.79 20.84
CA PHE A 147 7.20 -5.71 21.47
C PHE A 147 7.35 -6.62 22.69
N ARG A 148 6.25 -7.14 23.23
CA ARG A 148 6.26 -8.08 24.37
C ARG A 148 6.42 -9.50 23.84
N ARG A 149 7.39 -10.25 24.40
CA ARG A 149 7.50 -11.70 24.16
C ARG A 149 6.23 -12.38 24.70
N PRO A 150 5.71 -13.44 24.02
CA PRO A 150 4.72 -14.31 24.65
C PRO A 150 5.28 -14.80 26.00
N PRO A 151 4.47 -14.82 27.09
CA PRO A 151 4.89 -15.52 28.29
C PRO A 151 5.14 -16.99 27.91
N VAL A 152 6.35 -17.45 28.22
CA VAL A 152 6.75 -18.86 28.10
C VAL A 152 5.94 -19.72 29.05
#